data_AF-A0AAN7QRK1-F1
#
_entry.id   AF-A0AAN7QRK1-F1
#
_cell.length_a   1.000
_cell.length_b   1.000
_cell.length_c   1.000
_cell.angle_alpha   90.00
_cell.angle_beta   90.00
_cell.angle_gamma   90.00
#
_symmetry.space_group_name_H-M   'P 1'
#
loop_
_entity.id
_entity.type
_entity.pdbx_description
1 polymer ?
#
loop_
_entity_poly.entity_id
_entity_poly.type
_entity_poly.pdbx_seq_one_letter_code
_entity_poly.pdbx_strand_id
1 'polypeptide(L)'
;MVHKRKYGLLLPLIIILFVCAAAATMEEEKALKTIEVHVEVRNNLPPGNKFTIHCKSKNDDLGVNTMAPNQVYAFHFHISIWGNTLLLQSEH
;
A
#
# COMPACT_ATOMS: atom_id res chain seq x y z
N MET A 1 13.10 -47.66 -40.12
CA MET A 1 13.01 -46.27 -39.63
C MET A 1 11.79 -46.11 -38.72
N VAL A 2 11.88 -46.38 -37.40
CA VAL A 2 10.72 -46.27 -36.46
C VAL A 2 11.08 -45.52 -35.15
N HIS A 3 12.35 -45.11 -34.97
CA HIS A 3 12.77 -44.43 -33.73
C HIS A 3 12.48 -42.92 -33.69
N LYS A 4 12.40 -42.21 -34.82
CA LYS A 4 12.26 -40.73 -34.82
C LYS A 4 10.85 -40.20 -34.47
N ARG A 5 9.80 -41.03 -34.60
CA ARG A 5 8.41 -40.62 -34.35
C ARG A 5 8.03 -40.55 -32.87
N LYS A 6 8.62 -41.40 -32.02
CA LYS A 6 8.33 -41.43 -30.58
C LYS A 6 8.92 -40.21 -29.88
N TYR A 7 10.18 -39.88 -30.16
CA TYR A 7 10.82 -38.68 -29.61
C TYR A 7 10.20 -37.38 -30.16
N GLY A 8 9.63 -37.40 -31.38
CA GLY A 8 8.93 -36.25 -31.97
C GLY A 8 7.60 -35.90 -31.29
N LEU A 9 6.92 -36.87 -30.66
CA LEU A 9 5.70 -36.62 -29.88
C LEU A 9 6.00 -36.32 -28.39
N LEU A 10 7.08 -36.90 -27.86
CA LEU A 10 7.52 -36.66 -26.49
C LEU A 10 8.09 -35.25 -26.28
N LEU A 11 8.81 -34.71 -27.26
CA LEU A 11 9.40 -33.38 -27.18
C LEU A 11 8.37 -32.24 -26.96
N PRO A 12 7.27 -32.11 -27.73
CA PRO A 12 6.28 -31.08 -27.50
C PRO A 12 5.53 -31.27 -26.17
N LEU A 13 5.30 -32.52 -25.74
CA LEU A 13 4.70 -32.80 -24.43
C LEU A 13 5.58 -32.31 -23.27
N ILE A 14 6.90 -32.51 -23.37
CA ILE A 14 7.87 -32.02 -22.38
C ILE A 14 7.89 -30.49 -22.36
N ILE A 15 7.85 -29.85 -23.54
CA ILE A 15 7.81 -28.38 -23.66
C ILE A 15 6.53 -27.82 -23.03
N ILE A 16 5.37 -28.44 -23.32
CA ILE A 16 4.08 -28.06 -22.74
C ILE A 16 4.11 -28.19 -21.21
N LEU A 17 4.63 -29.30 -20.68
CA LEU A 17 4.76 -29.48 -19.22
C LEU A 17 5.66 -28.42 -18.58
N PHE A 18 6.79 -28.08 -19.22
CA PHE A 18 7.69 -27.05 -18.72
C PHE A 18 7.05 -25.66 -18.74
N VAL A 19 6.32 -25.32 -19.80
CA VAL A 19 5.58 -24.05 -19.92
C VAL A 19 4.45 -23.98 -18.89
N CYS A 20 3.68 -25.05 -18.69
CA CYS A 20 2.64 -25.12 -17.67
C CYS A 20 3.21 -24.97 -16.25
N ALA A 21 4.34 -25.62 -15.97
CA ALA A 21 5.01 -25.49 -14.69
C ALA A 21 5.51 -24.05 -14.46
N ALA A 22 6.10 -23.42 -15.47
CA ALA A 22 6.52 -22.01 -15.39
C ALA A 22 5.33 -21.05 -15.21
N ALA A 23 4.21 -21.28 -15.90
CA ALA A 23 2.99 -20.50 -15.74
C ALA A 23 2.36 -20.68 -14.34
N ALA A 24 2.49 -21.86 -13.74
CA ALA A 24 2.05 -22.13 -12.37
C ALA A 24 2.94 -21.45 -11.30
N THR A 25 4.16 -21.02 -11.65
CA THR A 25 5.01 -20.21 -10.75
C THR A 25 4.63 -18.73 -10.71
N MET A 26 3.58 -18.33 -11.43
CA MET A 26 2.98 -17.00 -11.31
C MET A 26 1.94 -16.98 -10.18
N GLU A 27 2.32 -17.39 -8.98
CA GLU A 27 1.64 -16.88 -7.80
C GLU A 27 2.21 -15.49 -7.56
N GLU A 28 1.37 -14.50 -7.85
CA GLU A 28 1.63 -13.12 -7.55
C GLU A 28 1.76 -13.00 -6.03
N GLU A 29 2.97 -13.14 -5.49
CA GLU A 29 3.35 -12.58 -4.20
C GLU A 29 3.33 -11.04 -4.30
N LYS A 30 2.22 -10.45 -4.77
CA LYS A 30 1.78 -9.15 -4.29
C LYS A 30 1.10 -9.39 -2.95
N ALA A 31 1.88 -9.84 -1.98
CA ALA A 31 1.66 -9.37 -0.63
C ALA A 31 1.89 -7.86 -0.69
N LEU A 32 0.86 -7.10 -1.07
CA LEU A 32 0.85 -5.65 -1.02
C LEU A 32 1.10 -5.30 0.45
N LYS A 33 2.36 -5.05 0.77
CA LYS A 33 2.81 -4.78 2.14
C LYS A 33 2.28 -3.40 2.52
N THR A 34 1.05 -3.38 3.02
CA THR A 34 0.43 -2.19 3.59
C THR A 34 0.98 -2.01 5.00
N ILE A 35 1.58 -0.87 5.27
CA ILE A 35 2.00 -0.50 6.62
C ILE A 35 0.89 0.38 7.19
N GLU A 36 0.33 -0.02 8.34
CA GLU A 36 -0.55 0.84 9.11
C GLU A 36 0.29 1.85 9.89
N VAL A 37 -0.08 3.12 9.79
CA VAL A 37 0.58 4.22 10.48
C VAL A 37 -0.45 4.89 11.39
N HIS A 38 -0.11 5.03 12.66
CA HIS A 38 -0.90 5.74 13.65
C HIS A 38 -0.25 7.11 13.92
N VAL A 39 -1.05 8.18 13.85
CA VAL A 39 -0.60 9.55 14.07
C VAL A 39 -1.40 10.16 15.19
N GLU A 40 -0.70 10.78 16.13
CA GLU A 40 -1.28 11.55 17.23
C GLU A 40 -0.75 12.98 17.19
N VAL A 41 -1.67 13.94 17.14
CA VAL A 41 -1.38 15.37 17.15
C VAL A 41 -1.84 15.95 18.48
N ARG A 42 -0.91 16.53 19.24
CA ARG A 42 -1.18 17.16 20.54
C ARG A 42 -1.01 18.67 20.45
N ASN A 43 -2.06 19.44 20.78
CA ASN A 43 -1.98 20.88 20.87
C ASN A 43 -1.48 21.31 22.26
N ASN A 44 -0.18 21.59 22.40
CA ASN A 44 0.41 22.08 23.65
C ASN A 44 0.54 23.62 23.67
N LEU A 45 -0.26 24.35 22.89
CA LEU A 45 -0.23 25.81 22.87
C LEU A 45 -0.81 26.41 24.17
N PRO A 46 -0.40 27.65 24.53
CA PRO A 46 -0.95 28.34 25.69
C PRO A 46 -2.47 28.57 25.57
N PRO A 47 -3.18 28.72 26.71
CA PRO A 47 -4.60 29.08 26.72
C PRO A 47 -4.90 30.28 25.82
N GLY A 48 -5.97 30.18 25.02
CA GLY A 48 -6.38 31.23 24.07
C GLY A 48 -5.93 31.02 22.62
N ASN A 49 -5.01 30.08 22.38
CA ASN A 49 -4.57 29.76 21.02
C ASN A 49 -5.29 28.50 20.51
N LYS A 50 -5.88 28.58 19.31
CA LYS A 50 -6.44 27.43 18.61
C LYS A 50 -5.48 27.02 17.49
N PHE A 51 -5.42 25.73 17.21
CA PHE A 51 -4.60 25.19 16.12
C PHE A 51 -5.49 24.45 15.15
N THR A 52 -5.40 24.77 13.87
CA THR A 52 -6.19 24.09 12.83
C THR A 52 -5.28 23.22 11.98
N ILE A 53 -5.59 21.93 11.91
CA ILE A 53 -4.95 21.00 10.98
C ILE A 53 -5.87 20.71 9.82
N HIS A 54 -5.30 20.66 8.62
CA HIS A 54 -5.93 20.01 7.47
C HIS A 54 -5.04 18.84 7.06
N CYS A 55 -5.55 17.62 7.20
CA CYS A 55 -4.82 16.42 6.82
C CYS A 55 -5.40 15.86 5.52
N LYS A 56 -4.56 15.77 4.49
CA LYS A 56 -4.97 15.33 3.15
C LYS A 56 -3.87 14.50 2.47
N SER A 57 -4.21 13.32 1.95
CA SER A 57 -3.40 12.61 0.96
C SER A 57 -4.00 12.76 -0.42
N LYS A 58 -3.31 12.16 -1.40
CA LYS A 58 -3.82 11.98 -2.75
C LYS A 58 -5.22 11.33 -2.79
N ASN A 59 -5.52 10.40 -1.87
CA ASN A 59 -6.75 9.59 -1.93
C ASN A 59 -7.68 9.78 -0.73
N ASP A 60 -7.16 10.25 0.42
CA ASP A 60 -7.91 10.40 1.67
C ASP A 60 -7.81 11.85 2.17
N ASP A 61 -8.95 12.53 2.24
CA ASP A 61 -9.09 13.82 2.92
C ASP A 61 -9.71 13.57 4.31
N LEU A 62 -8.95 13.79 5.37
CA LEU A 62 -9.42 13.65 6.76
C LEU A 62 -10.12 14.91 7.26
N GLY A 63 -10.21 15.94 6.42
CA GLY A 63 -10.87 17.19 6.70
C GLY A 63 -10.07 18.13 7.61
N VAL A 64 -10.71 19.24 7.93
CA VAL A 64 -10.16 20.31 8.77
C VAL A 64 -10.58 20.07 10.21
N ASN A 65 -9.61 20.03 11.13
CA ASN A 65 -9.85 19.87 12.56
C ASN A 65 -9.22 21.01 13.35
N THR A 66 -10.04 21.79 14.07
CA THR A 66 -9.57 22.83 14.99
C THR A 66 -9.47 22.27 16.39
N MET A 67 -8.28 22.30 16.97
CA MET A 67 -7.97 21.82 18.31
C MET A 67 -7.85 22.98 19.31
N ALA A 68 -8.56 22.86 20.43
CA ALA A 68 -8.36 23.71 21.59
C ALA A 68 -7.02 23.39 22.29
N PRO A 69 -6.51 24.26 23.19
CA PRO A 69 -5.35 23.97 24.01
C PRO A 69 -5.48 22.64 24.77
N ASN A 70 -4.40 21.87 24.80
CA ASN A 70 -4.29 20.53 25.39
C ASN A 70 -5.18 19.45 24.75
N GLN A 71 -5.80 19.71 23.59
CA GLN A 71 -6.51 18.65 22.86
C GLN A 71 -5.55 17.74 22.09
N VAL A 72 -6.01 16.51 21.94
CA VAL A 72 -5.36 15.46 21.18
C VAL A 72 -6.31 15.01 20.06
N TYR A 73 -5.76 14.88 18.86
CA TYR A 73 -6.43 14.27 17.72
C TYR A 73 -5.59 13.13 17.19
N ALA A 74 -6.22 11.99 16.94
CA ALA A 74 -5.55 10.80 16.45
C ALA A 74 -6.28 10.24 15.23
N PHE A 75 -5.50 9.72 14.28
CA PHE A 75 -6.02 9.03 13.11
C PHE A 75 -5.01 7.97 12.66
N HIS A 76 -5.49 6.99 11.89
CA HIS A 76 -4.65 5.95 11.29
C HIS A 76 -4.89 5.89 9.79
N PHE A 77 -3.89 5.43 9.05
CA PHE A 77 -3.95 5.25 7.61
C PHE A 77 -3.01 4.12 7.17
N HIS A 78 -3.26 3.59 5.97
CA HIS A 78 -2.41 2.57 5.38
C HIS A 78 -1.57 3.16 4.24
N ILE A 79 -0.24 3.01 4.32
CA ILE A 79 0.64 3.29 3.19
C ILE A 79 0.90 2.01 2.42
N SER A 80 0.68 2.07 1.10
CA SER A 80 1.29 1.13 0.18
C SER A 80 2.72 1.61 -0.10
N ILE A 81 3.69 0.69 -0.12
CA ILE A 81 5.09 1.02 -0.46
C ILE A 81 5.20 1.61 -1.89
N TRP A 82 4.14 1.50 -2.69
CA TRP A 82 4.05 1.93 -4.07
C TRP A 82 3.08 3.11 -4.28
N GLY A 83 3.12 4.14 -3.42
CA GLY A 83 2.75 5.50 -3.87
C GLY A 83 1.61 6.25 -3.17
N ASN A 84 1.28 5.95 -1.90
CA ASN A 84 0.34 6.77 -1.12
C ASN A 84 1.10 7.60 -0.08
N THR A 85 1.02 8.94 -0.16
CA THR A 85 1.60 9.87 0.82
C THR A 85 0.50 10.77 1.38
N LEU A 86 0.34 10.81 2.71
CA LEU A 86 -0.45 11.83 3.41
C LEU A 86 0.41 13.08 3.63
N LEU A 87 -0.16 14.25 3.34
CA LEU A 87 0.42 15.55 3.62
C LEU A 87 -0.35 16.22 4.76
N LEU A 88 0.38 16.74 5.75
CA LEU A 88 -0.16 17.53 6.85
C LEU A 88 0.05 19.01 6.52
N GLN A 89 -1.03 19.78 6.45
CA GLN A 89 -0.97 21.23 6.32
C GLN A 89 -1.51 21.86 7.61
N SER A 90 -0.71 22.72 8.22
CA SER A 90 -1.08 23.52 9.39
C SER A 90 -1.34 24.96 8.97
N GLU A 91 -2.45 25.52 9.43
CA GLU A 91 -2.72 26.96 9.32
C GLU A 91 -2.62 27.59 10.72
N HIS A 92 -1.90 28.71 10.80
CA HIS A 92 -1.61 29.45 12.03
C HIS A 92 -2.68 30.47 12.35
#